data_AF-A0A8J7DBF5-F1
#
_entry.id   AF-A0A8J7DBF5-F1
#
_cell.length_a   1.000
_cell.length_b   1.000
_cell.length_c   1.000
_cell.angle_alpha   90.00
_cell.angle_beta   90.00
_cell.angle_gamma   90.00
#
_symmetry.space_group_name_H-M   'P 1'
#
loop_
_entity.id
_entity.type
_entity.pdbx_description
1 polymer ?
#
loop_
_entity_poly.entity_id
_entity_poly.type
_entity_poly.pdbx_seq_one_letter_code
_entity_poly.pdbx_strand_id
1 'polypeptide(L)'
;MLMVKYEPGMETAAEASSGAEAIAQFHQHRPDVTLMDLRLGDMNGVDAIATIRQDFPDARIVILTTYDKYLSIKIYIEEIVIPSIA
;
A
#
# COMPACT_ATOMS: atom_id res chain seq x y z
N MET A 1 1.81 -8.84 11.39
CA MET A 1 1.64 -7.63 12.23
C MET A 1 2.94 -6.84 12.19
N LEU A 2 2.99 -5.74 11.45
CA LEU A 2 4.17 -4.87 11.34
C LEU A 2 3.85 -3.56 12.08
N MET A 3 4.62 -3.21 13.12
CA MET A 3 4.47 -1.92 13.81
C MET A 3 5.34 -0.87 13.12
N VAL A 4 4.72 0.06 12.40
CA VAL A 4 5.36 1.35 12.11
C VAL A 4 5.30 2.18 13.39
N LYS A 5 6.43 2.75 13.82
CA LYS A 5 6.45 3.68 14.95
C LYS A 5 5.56 4.86 14.58
N TYR A 6 4.48 5.07 15.33
CA TYR A 6 3.60 6.22 15.19
C TYR A 6 4.40 7.51 15.45
N GLU A 7 4.55 8.33 14.41
CA GLU A 7 4.89 9.73 14.61
C GLU A 7 3.71 10.44 15.28
N PRO A 8 3.94 11.39 16.20
CA PRO A 8 2.86 12.18 16.80
C PRO A 8 2.01 12.84 15.71
N GLY A 9 0.72 12.48 15.66
CA GLY A 9 -0.22 12.97 14.63
C GLY A 9 -0.57 11.96 13.54
N MET A 10 0.08 10.80 13.49
CA MET A 10 -0.40 9.67 12.68
C MET A 10 -1.41 8.85 13.49
N GLU A 11 -2.47 8.41 12.82
CA GLU A 11 -3.43 7.43 13.33
C GLU A 11 -3.65 6.33 12.28
N THR A 12 -4.03 5.14 12.73
CA THR A 12 -4.39 4.06 11.80
C THR A 12 -5.81 4.29 11.31
N ALA A 13 -5.94 4.60 10.02
CA ALA A 13 -7.24 4.79 9.38
C ALA A 13 -8.01 3.47 9.21
N ALA A 14 -7.30 2.38 8.86
CA ALA A 14 -7.86 1.05 8.70
C ALA A 14 -6.77 -0.02 8.65
N GLU A 15 -7.17 -1.27 8.88
CA GLU A 15 -6.33 -2.46 8.67
C GLU A 15 -7.00 -3.38 7.64
N ALA A 16 -6.18 -4.09 6.87
CA ALA A 16 -6.64 -5.08 5.89
C ALA A 16 -5.75 -6.32 5.94
N SER A 17 -6.36 -7.49 5.78
CA SER A 17 -5.69 -8.79 5.81
C SER A 17 -5.53 -9.45 4.44
N SER A 18 -6.11 -8.82 3.40
CA SER A 18 -6.11 -9.28 2.00
C SER A 18 -6.11 -8.08 1.06
N GLY A 19 -5.80 -8.28 -0.22
CA GLY A 19 -5.84 -7.21 -1.21
C GLY A 19 -7.25 -6.73 -1.50
N ALA A 20 -8.23 -7.63 -1.51
CA ALA A 20 -9.63 -7.24 -1.63
C ALA A 20 -10.09 -6.35 -0.46
N GLU A 21 -9.73 -6.71 0.77
CA GLU A 21 -9.98 -5.84 1.93
C GLU A 21 -9.22 -4.52 1.82
N ALA A 22 -7.97 -4.54 1.37
CA ALA A 22 -7.18 -3.31 1.25
C ALA A 22 -7.81 -2.31 0.29
N ILE A 23 -8.33 -2.78 -0.86
CA ILE A 23 -9.09 -1.95 -1.79
C ILE A 23 -10.35 -1.39 -1.11
N ALA A 24 -11.16 -2.24 -0.48
CA ALA A 24 -12.39 -1.82 0.18
C ALA A 24 -12.14 -0.78 1.30
N GLN A 25 -11.12 -1.02 2.13
CA GLN A 25 -10.72 -0.14 3.22
C GLN A 25 -10.19 1.20 2.70
N PHE A 26 -9.42 1.21 1.61
CA PHE A 26 -8.96 2.44 0.98
C PHE A 26 -10.13 3.28 0.45
N HIS A 27 -11.12 2.64 -0.19
CA HIS A 27 -12.31 3.31 -0.69
C HIS A 27 -13.12 3.98 0.42
N GLN A 28 -13.23 3.31 1.57
CA GLN A 28 -13.99 3.78 2.71
C GLN A 28 -13.27 4.89 3.47
N HIS A 29 -11.98 4.72 3.76
CA HIS A 29 -11.27 5.57 4.73
C HIS A 29 -10.37 6.64 4.10
N ARG A 30 -10.02 6.52 2.81
CA ARG A 30 -9.22 7.52 2.09
C ARG A 30 -7.96 7.97 2.82
N PRO A 31 -7.09 7.03 3.25
CA PRO A 31 -5.93 7.38 4.06
C PRO A 31 -4.97 8.30 3.30
N ASP A 32 -4.31 9.22 4.01
CA ASP A 32 -3.28 10.10 3.44
C ASP A 32 -2.07 9.33 2.89
N VAL A 33 -1.77 8.19 3.51
CA VAL A 33 -0.73 7.25 3.09
C VAL A 33 -1.16 5.82 3.41
N THR A 34 -0.93 4.91 2.46
CA THR A 34 -1.17 3.47 2.65
C THR A 34 0.15 2.73 2.71
N LEU A 35 0.29 1.83 3.67
CA LEU A 35 1.38 0.86 3.68
C LEU A 35 0.86 -0.46 3.09
N MET A 36 1.43 -0.90 1.98
CA MET A 36 0.95 -2.05 1.23
C MET A 36 1.99 -3.16 1.18
N ASP A 37 1.62 -4.39 1.58
CA ASP A 37 2.43 -5.58 1.32
C ASP A 37 2.24 -6.03 -0.13
N LEU A 38 3.30 -6.52 -0.78
CA LEU A 38 3.20 -7.14 -2.11
C LEU A 38 2.62 -8.55 -2.08
N ARG A 39 2.64 -9.22 -0.92
CA ARG A 39 2.13 -10.58 -0.74
C ARG A 39 0.89 -10.57 0.15
N LEU A 40 -0.28 -10.34 -0.45
CA LEU A 40 -1.56 -10.28 0.27
C LEU A 40 -2.32 -11.61 0.30
N GLY A 41 -1.70 -12.68 -0.18
CA GLY A 41 -2.27 -14.03 -0.17
C GLY A 41 -3.31 -14.25 -1.27
N ASP A 42 -4.39 -13.47 -1.27
CA ASP A 42 -5.48 -13.53 -2.26
C ASP A 42 -5.12 -12.88 -3.61
N MET A 43 -4.27 -11.85 -3.58
CA MET A 43 -3.75 -11.19 -4.78
C MET A 43 -2.35 -10.61 -4.55
N ASN A 44 -1.72 -10.17 -5.64
CA ASN A 44 -0.48 -9.41 -5.56
C ASN A 44 -0.81 -7.97 -5.13
N GLY A 45 -0.02 -7.41 -4.19
CA GLY A 45 -0.19 -6.02 -3.77
C GLY A 45 -0.02 -5.01 -4.89
N VAL A 46 0.71 -5.34 -5.96
CA VAL A 46 0.78 -4.50 -7.17
C VAL A 46 -0.59 -4.34 -7.83
N ASP A 47 -1.39 -5.42 -7.90
CA ASP A 47 -2.72 -5.38 -8.52
C ASP A 47 -3.70 -4.58 -7.66
N ALA A 48 -3.60 -4.71 -6.32
CA ALA A 48 -4.36 -3.89 -5.39
C ALA A 48 -4.01 -2.40 -5.54
N ILE A 49 -2.72 -2.07 -5.67
CA ILE A 49 -2.24 -0.70 -5.92
C ILE A 49 -2.79 -0.17 -7.24
N ALA A 50 -2.70 -0.96 -8.31
CA ALA A 50 -3.20 -0.56 -9.62
C ALA A 50 -4.71 -0.27 -9.58
N THR A 51 -5.48 -1.13 -8.92
CA THR A 51 -6.92 -0.95 -8.74
C THR A 51 -7.24 0.32 -7.95
N ILE A 52 -6.56 0.54 -6.82
CA ILE A 52 -6.72 1.76 -6.03
C ILE A 52 -6.38 3.01 -6.86
N ARG A 53 -5.30 2.98 -7.65
CA ARG A 53 -4.86 4.14 -8.46
C ARG A 53 -5.72 4.40 -9.69
N GLN A 54 -6.46 3.42 -10.19
CA GLN A 54 -7.45 3.64 -11.26
C GLN A 54 -8.55 4.61 -10.80
N ASP A 55 -9.02 4.42 -9.57
CA ASP A 55 -10.08 5.25 -8.99
C ASP A 55 -9.52 6.46 -8.22
N PHE A 56 -8.29 6.37 -7.69
CA PHE A 56 -7.61 7.41 -6.90
C PHE A 56 -6.19 7.65 -7.42
N PRO A 57 -6.02 8.41 -8.51
CA PRO A 57 -4.71 8.66 -9.12
C PRO A 57 -3.67 9.24 -8.17
N ASP A 58 -4.12 10.03 -7.18
CA ASP A 58 -3.32 10.71 -6.16
C ASP A 58 -3.00 9.84 -4.92
N ALA A 59 -3.46 8.58 -4.90
CA ALA A 59 -3.20 7.67 -3.79
C ALA A 59 -1.70 7.51 -3.53
N ARG A 60 -1.27 7.82 -2.29
CA ARG A 60 0.12 7.69 -1.85
C ARG A 60 0.30 6.35 -1.17
N ILE A 61 1.04 5.45 -1.81
CA ILE A 61 1.21 4.08 -1.34
C ILE A 61 2.69 3.76 -1.16
N VAL A 62 3.06 3.34 0.04
CA VAL A 62 4.40 2.85 0.39
C VAL A 62 4.37 1.33 0.35
N ILE A 63 5.21 0.76 -0.49
CA ILE A 63 5.30 -0.70 -0.64
C ILE A 63 6.25 -1.28 0.41
N LEU A 64 5.80 -2.31 1.11
CA LEU A 64 6.63 -3.17 1.94
C LEU A 64 7.30 -4.22 1.06
N THR A 65 8.62 -4.17 0.98
CA THR A 65 9.41 -5.26 0.40
C THR A 65 10.17 -5.97 1.51
N THR A 66 9.93 -7.27 1.70
CA THR A 66 10.81 -8.11 2.52
C THR A 66 12.01 -8.52 1.67
N TYR A 67 13.15 -7.87 1.89
CA TYR A 67 14.45 -8.34 1.41
C TYR A 67 15.04 -9.28 2.47
N ASP A 68 15.33 -10.53 2.09
CA ASP A 68 15.58 -11.69 2.95
C ASP A 68 16.84 -11.62 3.87
N LYS A 69 17.42 -10.45 4.14
CA LYS A 69 18.53 -10.33 5.12
C LYS A 69 18.53 -9.11 6.03
N TYR A 70 17.77 -8.06 5.75
CA TYR A 70 17.65 -6.91 6.64
C TYR A 70 16.27 -6.33 6.47
N LEU A 71 15.51 -6.26 7.56
CA LEU A 71 14.21 -5.58 7.61
C LEU A 71 14.46 -4.07 7.53
N SER A 72 14.81 -3.58 6.35
CA SER A 72 14.90 -2.16 6.05
C SER A 72 13.62 -1.76 5.31
N ILE A 73 12.75 -1.01 5.98
CA ILE A 73 11.69 -0.26 5.29
C ILE A 73 12.40 0.76 4.42
N LYS A 74 12.61 0.40 3.15
CA LYS A 74 13.11 1.33 2.15
C LYS A 74 11.86 1.94 1.52
N ILE A 75 11.61 3.20 1.86
CA ILE A 75 10.54 3.98 1.22
C ILE A 75 11.00 4.19 -0.23
N TYR A 76 10.54 3.33 -1.12
CA TYR A 76 10.66 3.57 -2.56
C TYR A 76 9.56 4.58 -2.92
N ILE A 77 9.92 5.86 -2.92
CA ILE A 77 9.19 6.85 -3.71
C ILE A 77 9.74 6.73 -5.14
N GLU A 78 9.51 5.59 -5.78
CA GLU A 78 9.64 5.55 -7.23
C GLU A 78 8.29 5.95 -7.79
N GLU A 79 8.28 6.92 -8.72
CA GLU A 79 7.17 7.06 -9.64
C GLU A 79 7.00 5.70 -10.32
N ILE A 80 6.06 4.89 -9.85
CA ILE A 80 5.55 3.78 -10.63
C ILE A 80 4.86 4.45 -11.82
N VAL A 81 5.63 4.69 -12.87
CA VAL A 81 5.14 4.95 -14.22
C VAL A 81 4.51 3.63 -14.64
N ILE A 82 3.21 3.50 -14.40
CA ILE A 82 2.42 2.45 -15.03
C ILE A 82 2.38 2.84 -16.51
N PRO A 83 3.05 2.11 -17.43
CA PRO A 83 2.93 2.43 -18.85
C PRO A 83 1.46 2.32 -19.22
N SER A 84 0.91 3.42 -19.74
CA SER A 84 -0.42 3.47 -20.35
C SER A 84 -0.54 2.29 -21.31
N ILE A 85 -1.47 1.39 -21.03
CA ILE A 85 -1.86 0.34 -21.98
C ILE A 85 -2.41 1.08 -23.21
N ALA A 86 -1.66 1.04 -24.30
CA ALA A 86 -2.11 1.39 -25.65
C ALA A 86 -2.50 0.11 -26.38
#